data_AF-A0A422MYU4-F1
#
_entry.id   AF-A0A422MYU4-F1
#
_cell.length_a   1.000
_cell.length_b   1.000
_cell.length_c   1.000
_cell.angle_alpha   90.00
_cell.angle_beta   90.00
_cell.angle_gamma   90.00
#
_symmetry.space_group_name_H-M   'P 1'
#
loop_
_entity.id
_entity.type
_entity.pdbx_description
1 polymer ?
#
loop_
_entity_poly.entity_id
_entity_poly.type
_entity_poly.pdbx_seq_one_letter_code
_entity_poly.pdbx_strand_id
1 'polypeptide(L)'
;MSSHEDSTRAVNGSPPHTVSAGRRSQLGHRPPKLSSGSLSGGARNANNPAVVVSLDNFERAPRVRGVLNSPRSLKACSMEEVAPAELLPRSVAEFMCLSVPHDLAQLRHAFFESRRNELLERVRRTRERLLAEEKSAGTPEITATEQAKSKEMAQEAAAAAKQPADGVNDTHHASMCMSNHHGRTSRSSSTPWRHGFSLSRHSFSPFARSTAHRPESRSTSVGAMMIYSRALSEHRPPTERELVMLERIDEREQRTAEARQRVELEEQHREHELILQQLKKLKQTMNNIVEKENKRNALINARRIKREEQMLRARERQRREDEARRFQRETRGSRTSTLPANDVSRTSLLGGPRKGRRSSSTFKASPWLIL
;
A
#
# COMPACT_ATOMS: atom_id res chain seq x y z
N MET A 1 46.81 36.33 10.37
CA MET A 1 46.83 37.02 9.08
C MET A 1 46.00 36.21 8.11
N SER A 2 45.15 36.89 7.35
CA SER A 2 44.11 36.40 6.43
C SER A 2 42.92 35.68 7.04
N SER A 3 41.67 35.93 6.65
CA SER A 3 40.95 37.13 6.23
C SER A 3 39.47 36.72 6.28
N HIS A 4 38.64 37.58 6.87
CA HIS A 4 37.19 37.47 6.88
C HIS A 4 36.60 37.28 5.48
N GLU A 5 35.61 36.41 5.35
CA GLU A 5 34.49 36.65 4.42
C GLU A 5 33.16 36.33 5.13
N ASP A 6 32.56 37.42 5.62
CA ASP A 6 31.15 37.53 5.98
C ASP A 6 30.29 37.43 4.72
N SER A 7 29.34 36.49 4.69
CA SER A 7 28.28 36.47 3.68
C SER A 7 26.92 36.33 4.37
N THR A 8 26.50 37.40 5.03
CA THR A 8 25.12 37.63 5.44
C THR A 8 24.31 38.11 4.24
N ARG A 9 23.33 37.32 3.78
CA ARG A 9 22.27 37.81 2.88
C ARG A 9 20.91 37.50 3.48
N ALA A 10 20.43 38.44 4.29
CA ALA A 10 19.03 38.56 4.67
C ALA A 10 18.28 39.25 3.53
N VAL A 11 17.14 38.69 3.10
CA VAL A 11 16.11 39.43 2.37
C VAL A 11 14.76 39.09 2.99
N ASN A 12 14.34 39.98 3.89
CA ASN A 12 12.97 40.10 4.37
C ASN A 12 12.09 40.62 3.22
N GLY A 13 10.95 39.97 3.00
CA GLY A 13 9.94 40.39 2.03
C GLY A 13 8.54 40.17 2.58
N SER A 14 8.13 40.99 3.56
CA SER A 14 6.73 41.11 3.99
C SER A 14 5.97 42.04 3.03
N PRO A 15 4.79 41.67 2.52
CA PRO A 15 3.93 42.61 1.81
C PRO A 15 3.03 43.41 2.77
N PRO A 16 2.70 44.68 2.42
CA PRO A 16 2.01 45.61 3.30
C PRO A 16 0.50 45.40 3.35
N HIS A 17 -0.06 45.61 4.54
CA HIS A 17 -1.47 45.88 4.76
C HIS A 17 -1.83 47.25 4.17
N THR A 18 -2.72 47.29 3.18
CA THR A 18 -3.41 48.52 2.77
C THR A 18 -4.87 48.41 3.15
N VAL A 19 -5.24 49.20 4.17
CA VAL A 19 -6.60 49.57 4.50
C VAL A 19 -6.97 50.75 3.59
N SER A 20 -8.03 50.61 2.78
CA SER A 20 -8.67 51.75 2.15
C SER A 20 -10.18 51.59 2.17
N ALA A 21 -10.80 52.58 2.79
CA ALA A 21 -12.22 52.69 3.01
C ALA A 21 -12.97 53.13 1.74
N GLY A 22 -14.19 52.59 1.59
CA GLY A 22 -15.35 53.31 1.11
C GLY A 22 -15.49 53.58 -0.39
N ARG A 23 -16.47 52.92 -1.02
CA ARG A 23 -17.55 53.64 -1.74
C ARG A 23 -18.72 52.73 -2.10
N ARG A 24 -19.84 53.09 -1.46
CA ARG A 24 -21.24 52.91 -1.83
C ARG A 24 -21.45 52.85 -3.35
N SER A 25 -22.06 51.77 -3.82
CA SER A 25 -22.82 51.73 -5.08
C SER A 25 -23.98 50.77 -4.89
N GLN A 26 -25.17 51.35 -4.88
CA GLN A 26 -26.44 50.64 -4.93
C GLN A 26 -26.65 50.15 -6.35
N LEU A 27 -26.70 48.84 -6.56
CA LEU A 27 -27.47 48.24 -7.66
C LEU A 27 -27.98 46.89 -7.16
N GLY A 28 -29.30 46.84 -6.97
CA GLY A 28 -30.01 45.67 -6.52
C GLY A 28 -29.97 44.58 -7.57
N HIS A 29 -29.35 43.45 -7.22
CA HIS A 29 -29.66 42.16 -7.82
C HIS A 29 -30.05 41.21 -6.70
N ARG A 30 -31.36 40.97 -6.65
CA ARG A 30 -32.06 40.02 -5.80
C ARG A 30 -31.43 38.63 -6.00
N PRO A 31 -30.85 37.98 -4.98
CA PRO A 31 -30.39 36.60 -5.12
C PRO A 31 -31.61 35.70 -5.39
N PRO A 32 -31.52 34.72 -6.30
CA PRO A 32 -32.57 33.72 -6.43
C PRO A 32 -32.70 33.02 -5.08
N LYS A 33 -33.90 33.07 -4.49
CA LYS A 33 -34.27 32.28 -3.32
C LYS A 33 -33.90 30.83 -3.61
N LEU A 34 -32.84 30.35 -2.96
CA LEU A 34 -32.58 28.93 -2.84
C LEU A 34 -33.78 28.35 -2.10
N SER A 35 -34.64 27.72 -2.89
CA SER A 35 -35.67 26.80 -2.45
C SER A 35 -35.04 25.87 -1.41
N SER A 36 -35.45 26.05 -0.16
CA SER A 36 -35.39 25.03 0.88
C SER A 36 -36.29 23.88 0.43
N GLY A 37 -35.75 23.07 -0.49
CA GLY A 37 -36.33 21.84 -0.94
C GLY A 37 -36.38 20.88 0.24
N SER A 38 -37.53 20.85 0.90
CA SER A 38 -37.95 19.78 1.79
C SER A 38 -37.74 18.45 1.07
N LEU A 39 -36.80 17.64 1.54
CA LEU A 39 -36.54 16.26 1.07
C LEU A 39 -37.63 15.28 1.53
N SER A 40 -38.87 15.73 1.65
CA SER A 40 -40.05 14.93 1.97
C SER A 40 -40.77 14.55 0.67
N GLY A 41 -40.29 13.50 0.00
CA GLY A 41 -40.87 13.04 -1.26
C GLY A 41 -40.47 11.61 -1.60
N GLY A 42 -40.51 10.72 -0.61
CA GLY A 42 -40.32 9.28 -0.79
C GLY A 42 -41.49 8.65 -1.53
N ALA A 43 -41.50 8.80 -2.86
CA ALA A 43 -42.27 7.92 -3.73
C ALA A 43 -41.61 6.53 -3.67
N ARG A 44 -42.30 5.60 -3.00
CA ARG A 44 -41.90 4.21 -2.80
C ARG A 44 -41.83 3.45 -4.12
N ASN A 45 -40.65 3.43 -4.75
CA ASN A 45 -40.29 2.37 -5.70
C ASN A 45 -40.00 1.10 -4.88
N ALA A 46 -41.05 0.37 -4.52
CA ALA A 46 -41.02 -0.72 -3.53
C ALA A 46 -40.38 -2.04 -4.01
N ASN A 47 -39.83 -2.11 -5.22
CA ASN A 47 -39.35 -3.38 -5.80
C ASN A 47 -37.86 -3.44 -6.15
N ASN A 48 -37.08 -2.40 -5.85
CA ASN A 48 -35.62 -2.52 -5.88
C ASN A 48 -35.12 -2.72 -4.45
N PRO A 49 -34.55 -3.88 -4.08
CA PRO A 49 -33.91 -4.03 -2.78
C PRO A 49 -32.91 -2.88 -2.66
N ALA A 50 -33.13 -1.97 -1.70
CA ALA A 50 -32.29 -0.81 -1.51
C ALA A 50 -30.86 -1.30 -1.28
N VAL A 51 -30.02 -1.19 -2.30
CA VAL A 51 -28.65 -1.72 -2.26
C VAL A 51 -27.94 -0.98 -1.14
N VAL A 52 -27.58 -1.69 -0.08
CA VAL A 52 -26.85 -1.11 1.05
C VAL A 52 -25.43 -0.82 0.59
N VAL A 53 -25.11 0.46 0.45
CA VAL A 53 -23.80 1.00 0.12
C VAL A 53 -23.07 1.32 1.43
N SER A 54 -22.20 0.40 1.84
CA SER A 54 -21.24 0.57 2.93
C SER A 54 -19.87 1.02 2.40
N LEU A 55 -18.97 1.47 3.29
CA LEU A 55 -17.58 1.83 2.95
C LEU A 55 -16.77 0.70 2.27
N ASP A 56 -17.18 -0.56 2.47
CA ASP A 56 -16.53 -1.74 1.87
C ASP A 56 -16.96 -1.94 0.40
N ASN A 57 -18.24 -1.65 0.12
CA ASN A 57 -18.84 -1.84 -1.20
C ASN A 57 -18.91 -0.54 -2.02
N PHE A 58 -18.45 0.57 -1.44
CA PHE A 58 -18.61 1.92 -1.95
C PHE A 58 -18.02 2.12 -3.36
N GLU A 59 -16.88 1.51 -3.66
CA GLU A 59 -16.22 1.62 -4.97
C GLU A 59 -16.87 0.75 -6.04
N ARG A 60 -17.52 -0.36 -5.64
CA ARG A 60 -18.11 -1.34 -6.56
C ARG A 60 -19.59 -1.06 -6.84
N ALA A 61 -20.24 -0.26 -5.99
CA ALA A 61 -21.65 0.05 -6.14
C ALA A 61 -21.89 0.88 -7.43
N PRO A 62 -22.86 0.47 -8.28
CA PRO A 62 -23.12 1.14 -9.54
C PRO A 62 -23.63 2.57 -9.31
N ARG A 63 -22.75 3.57 -9.53
CA ARG A 63 -22.97 5.04 -9.58
C ARG A 63 -24.27 5.57 -8.98
N VAL A 64 -24.63 5.14 -7.76
CA VAL A 64 -25.70 5.78 -7.02
C VAL A 64 -25.10 7.12 -6.64
N ARG A 65 -25.64 8.21 -7.18
CA ARG A 65 -25.24 9.60 -6.85
C ARG A 65 -25.55 9.97 -5.38
N GLY A 66 -25.70 8.97 -4.52
CA GLY A 66 -26.20 9.05 -3.16
C GLY A 66 -25.16 8.57 -2.18
N VAL A 67 -25.06 9.36 -1.12
CA VAL A 67 -24.32 9.18 0.12
C VAL A 67 -24.45 7.76 0.67
N LEU A 68 -23.39 7.30 1.35
CA LEU A 68 -23.36 6.07 2.17
C LEU A 68 -24.68 5.90 2.94
N ASN A 69 -25.37 4.78 2.76
CA ASN A 69 -26.66 4.53 3.42
C ASN A 69 -26.53 3.64 4.67
N SER A 70 -25.35 3.07 4.90
CA SER A 70 -25.08 2.28 6.10
C SER A 70 -24.94 3.20 7.33
N PRO A 71 -25.79 3.09 8.36
CA PRO A 71 -25.74 3.93 9.56
C PRO A 71 -24.37 3.92 10.25
N ARG A 72 -23.71 2.75 10.26
CA ARG A 72 -22.35 2.59 10.80
C ARG A 72 -21.31 3.37 10.01
N SER A 73 -21.44 3.39 8.68
CA SER A 73 -20.53 4.14 7.82
C SER A 73 -20.70 5.65 8.01
N LEU A 74 -21.94 6.12 8.19
CA LEU A 74 -22.23 7.51 8.51
C LEU A 74 -21.70 7.91 9.88
N LYS A 75 -21.84 7.06 10.90
CA LYS A 75 -21.26 7.28 12.23
C LYS A 75 -19.74 7.40 12.18
N ALA A 76 -19.07 6.52 11.43
CA ALA A 76 -17.61 6.60 11.24
C ALA A 76 -17.18 7.90 10.55
N CYS A 77 -17.90 8.36 9.52
CA CYS A 77 -17.62 9.65 8.88
C CYS A 77 -17.77 10.82 9.86
N SER A 78 -18.81 10.78 10.71
CA SER A 78 -19.05 11.80 11.73
C SER A 78 -17.96 11.85 12.80
N MET A 79 -17.37 10.70 13.18
CA MET A 79 -16.30 10.63 14.18
C MET A 79 -14.97 11.17 13.65
N GLU A 80 -14.68 10.99 12.36
CA GLU A 80 -13.48 11.50 11.70
C GLU A 80 -13.65 12.92 11.13
N GLU A 81 -14.80 13.56 11.35
CA GLU A 81 -15.15 14.88 10.81
C GLU A 81 -15.07 14.96 9.28
N VAL A 82 -15.30 13.83 8.58
CA VAL A 82 -15.24 13.76 7.12
C VAL A 82 -16.64 13.85 6.53
N ALA A 83 -16.85 14.80 5.61
CA ALA A 83 -18.11 14.90 4.88
C ALA A 83 -18.25 13.71 3.90
N PRO A 84 -19.37 12.96 3.89
CA PRO A 84 -19.53 11.81 3.00
C PRO A 84 -19.39 12.14 1.51
N ALA A 85 -19.65 13.39 1.11
CA ALA A 85 -19.49 13.87 -0.25
C ALA A 85 -18.02 14.00 -0.69
N GLU A 86 -17.07 14.15 0.24
CA GLU A 86 -15.63 14.19 -0.07
C GLU A 86 -15.06 12.82 -0.42
N LEU A 87 -15.73 11.76 0.04
CA LEU A 87 -15.35 10.38 -0.26
C LEU A 87 -15.75 9.96 -1.67
N LEU A 88 -16.65 10.70 -2.35
CA LEU A 88 -17.12 10.36 -3.68
C LEU A 88 -16.04 10.57 -4.75
N PRO A 89 -15.89 9.64 -5.70
CA PRO A 89 -14.99 9.84 -6.83
C PRO A 89 -15.46 11.01 -7.67
N ARG A 90 -14.52 11.87 -8.10
CA ARG A 90 -14.82 13.02 -8.96
C ARG A 90 -14.16 12.82 -10.30
N SER A 91 -14.84 13.27 -11.36
CA SER A 91 -14.26 13.17 -12.70
C SER A 91 -13.23 14.28 -12.95
N VAL A 92 -12.23 14.05 -13.80
CA VAL A 92 -11.25 15.09 -14.22
C VAL A 92 -11.97 16.32 -14.78
N ALA A 93 -13.13 16.14 -15.43
CA ALA A 93 -13.94 17.22 -15.97
C ALA A 93 -14.42 18.23 -14.91
N GLU A 94 -14.62 17.81 -13.66
CA GLU A 94 -14.98 18.72 -12.56
C GLU A 94 -13.83 19.64 -12.16
N PHE A 95 -12.59 19.27 -12.48
CA PHE A 95 -11.39 20.08 -12.24
C PHE A 95 -11.02 20.96 -13.46
N MET A 96 -11.69 20.76 -14.60
CA MET A 96 -11.54 21.57 -15.80
C MET A 96 -12.44 22.81 -15.72
N CYS A 97 -11.93 23.91 -15.15
CA CYS A 97 -12.58 25.22 -15.29
C CYS A 97 -12.23 25.86 -16.65
N LEU A 98 -13.00 26.87 -17.09
CA LEU A 98 -12.90 27.51 -18.42
C LEU A 98 -11.48 28.00 -18.81
N SER A 99 -10.56 28.16 -17.85
CA SER A 99 -9.21 28.66 -18.06
C SER A 99 -8.09 27.72 -17.57
N VAL A 100 -8.41 26.50 -17.14
CA VAL A 100 -7.42 25.58 -16.54
C VAL A 100 -6.91 24.61 -17.61
N PRO A 101 -5.58 24.58 -17.90
CA PRO A 101 -5.00 23.60 -18.81
C PRO A 101 -5.28 22.15 -18.36
N HIS A 102 -5.43 21.26 -19.33
CA HIS A 102 -5.77 19.85 -19.07
C HIS A 102 -4.78 19.18 -18.11
N ASP A 103 -3.47 19.41 -18.29
CA ASP A 103 -2.42 18.84 -17.44
C ASP A 103 -2.55 19.28 -15.97
N LEU A 104 -2.92 20.54 -15.74
CA LEU A 104 -3.14 21.06 -14.39
C LEU A 104 -4.42 20.47 -13.76
N ALA A 105 -5.47 20.25 -14.56
CA ALA A 105 -6.68 19.56 -14.10
C ALA A 105 -6.40 18.10 -13.72
N GLN A 106 -5.57 17.39 -14.50
CA GLN A 106 -5.12 16.04 -14.16
C GLN A 106 -4.32 16.02 -12.85
N LEU A 107 -3.41 16.97 -12.65
CA LEU A 107 -2.63 17.07 -11.41
C LEU A 107 -3.53 17.30 -10.18
N ARG A 108 -4.50 18.22 -10.30
CA ARG A 108 -5.49 18.49 -9.24
C ARG A 108 -6.35 17.27 -8.93
N HIS A 109 -6.80 16.57 -9.97
CA HIS A 109 -7.54 15.33 -9.82
C HIS A 109 -6.71 14.24 -9.12
N ALA A 110 -5.44 14.05 -9.50
CA ALA A 110 -4.56 13.08 -8.87
C ALA A 110 -4.33 13.40 -7.37
N PHE A 111 -4.12 14.67 -7.03
CA PHE A 111 -4.01 15.11 -5.64
C PHE A 111 -5.31 14.87 -4.85
N PHE A 112 -6.46 15.18 -5.46
CA PHE A 112 -7.77 14.92 -4.87
C PHE A 112 -7.98 13.42 -4.60
N GLU A 113 -7.71 12.55 -5.57
CA GLU A 113 -7.85 11.10 -5.42
C GLU A 113 -6.90 10.53 -4.37
N SER A 114 -5.66 11.04 -4.28
CA SER A 114 -4.73 10.67 -3.19
C SER A 114 -5.31 11.02 -1.83
N ARG A 115 -5.73 12.27 -1.63
CA ARG A 115 -6.34 12.73 -0.37
C ARG A 115 -7.62 11.98 -0.04
N ARG A 116 -8.46 11.71 -1.04
CA ARG A 116 -9.69 10.93 -0.92
C ARG A 116 -9.41 9.52 -0.41
N ASN A 117 -8.38 8.85 -0.96
CA ASN A 117 -8.00 7.50 -0.52
C ASN A 117 -7.51 7.49 0.93
N GLU A 118 -6.72 8.49 1.34
CA GLU A 118 -6.31 8.64 2.74
C GLU A 118 -7.50 8.82 3.69
N LEU A 119 -8.47 9.66 3.32
CA LEU A 119 -9.70 9.85 4.10
C LEU A 119 -10.52 8.55 4.17
N LEU A 120 -10.67 7.85 3.04
CA LEU A 120 -11.36 6.55 2.99
C LEU A 120 -10.72 5.53 3.94
N GLU A 121 -9.40 5.43 3.98
CA GLU A 121 -8.72 4.52 4.90
C GLU A 121 -8.96 4.86 6.37
N ARG A 122 -8.89 6.14 6.74
CA ARG A 122 -9.16 6.58 8.12
C ARG A 122 -10.58 6.19 8.55
N VAL A 123 -11.57 6.53 7.73
CA VAL A 123 -12.97 6.22 8.01
C VAL A 123 -13.21 4.69 8.05
N ARG A 124 -12.55 3.91 7.18
CA ARG A 124 -12.60 2.43 7.23
C ARG A 124 -12.07 1.88 8.55
N ARG A 125 -10.91 2.35 9.02
CA ARG A 125 -10.34 1.94 10.33
C ARG A 125 -11.28 2.27 11.49
N THR A 126 -11.89 3.46 11.48
CA THR A 126 -12.83 3.87 12.54
C THR A 126 -14.12 3.06 12.50
N ARG A 127 -14.61 2.69 11.32
CA ARG A 127 -15.73 1.74 11.18
C ARG A 127 -15.39 0.35 11.73
N GLU A 128 -14.19 -0.16 11.44
CA GLU A 128 -13.74 -1.46 11.98
C GLU A 128 -13.65 -1.45 13.51
N ARG A 129 -13.18 -0.34 14.10
CA ARG A 129 -13.19 -0.15 15.57
C ARG A 129 -14.60 -0.21 16.13
N LEU A 130 -15.56 0.50 15.54
CA LEU A 130 -16.97 0.45 15.95
C LEU A 130 -17.55 -0.97 15.88
N LEU A 131 -17.21 -1.75 14.84
CA LEU A 131 -17.64 -3.14 14.72
C LEU A 131 -17.00 -4.04 15.79
N ALA A 132 -15.73 -3.80 16.14
CA ALA A 132 -15.04 -4.54 17.20
C ALA A 132 -15.65 -4.23 18.58
N GLU A 133 -15.92 -2.95 18.87
CA GLU A 133 -16.59 -2.51 20.11
C GLU A 133 -17.99 -3.13 20.23
N GLU A 134 -18.81 -3.07 19.18
CA GLU A 134 -20.14 -3.70 19.16
C GLU A 134 -20.05 -5.22 19.37
N LYS A 135 -19.04 -5.88 18.78
CA LYS A 135 -18.82 -7.32 18.99
C LYS A 135 -18.40 -7.64 20.42
N SER A 136 -17.60 -6.79 21.06
CA SER A 136 -17.20 -6.95 22.47
C SER A 136 -18.31 -6.62 23.46
N ALA A 137 -19.16 -5.63 23.16
CA ALA A 137 -20.29 -5.24 23.98
C ALA A 137 -21.52 -6.15 23.79
N GLY A 138 -21.64 -6.77 22.61
CA GLY A 138 -22.75 -7.62 22.19
C GLY A 138 -22.68 -9.08 22.66
N THR A 139 -21.62 -9.49 23.36
CA THR A 139 -21.69 -10.63 24.27
C THR A 139 -22.10 -10.11 25.64
N PRO A 140 -23.41 -10.02 25.94
CA PRO A 140 -23.82 -9.76 27.29
C PRO A 140 -23.22 -10.87 28.16
N GLU A 141 -22.48 -10.45 29.17
CA GLU A 141 -22.03 -11.22 30.33
C GLU A 141 -23.25 -11.67 31.15
N ILE A 142 -24.18 -12.37 30.50
CA ILE A 142 -25.32 -13.04 31.11
C ILE A 142 -24.98 -14.52 30.96
N THR A 143 -24.71 -15.19 32.09
CA THR A 143 -24.43 -16.63 32.28
C THR A 143 -22.97 -17.11 32.30
N ALA A 144 -22.08 -16.44 33.05
CA ALA A 144 -20.83 -17.08 33.53
C ALA A 144 -20.95 -17.73 34.92
N THR A 145 -22.16 -17.75 35.53
CA THR A 145 -22.37 -18.32 36.88
C THR A 145 -23.26 -19.56 36.95
N GLU A 146 -23.86 -20.05 35.85
CA GLU A 146 -24.78 -21.21 35.91
C GLU A 146 -24.46 -22.39 34.95
N GLN A 147 -23.44 -22.30 34.09
CA GLN A 147 -23.08 -23.41 33.19
C GLN A 147 -21.80 -24.18 33.59
N ALA A 148 -21.37 -24.06 34.85
CA ALA A 148 -20.27 -24.87 35.39
C ALA A 148 -20.72 -26.24 35.92
N LYS A 149 -21.96 -26.70 35.68
CA LYS A 149 -22.51 -27.92 36.32
C LYS A 149 -23.05 -29.02 35.41
N SER A 150 -22.88 -28.94 34.08
CA SER A 150 -23.48 -29.96 33.19
C SER A 150 -22.59 -30.48 32.04
N LYS A 151 -21.27 -30.29 32.10
CA LYS A 151 -20.37 -30.79 31.03
C LYS A 151 -19.18 -31.63 31.47
N GLU A 152 -19.26 -32.24 32.65
CA GLU A 152 -18.20 -33.13 33.17
C GLU A 152 -18.51 -34.64 33.02
N MET A 153 -19.57 -35.03 32.30
CA MET A 153 -20.01 -36.44 32.25
C MET A 153 -20.18 -37.06 30.86
N ALA A 154 -19.54 -36.50 29.81
CA ALA A 154 -19.66 -37.05 28.46
C ALA A 154 -18.39 -36.88 27.62
N GLN A 155 -17.23 -37.37 28.10
CA GLN A 155 -16.06 -37.56 27.24
C GLN A 155 -15.05 -38.58 27.80
N GLU A 156 -15.52 -39.80 28.12
CA GLU A 156 -14.65 -40.93 28.48
C GLU A 156 -15.00 -42.22 27.70
N ALA A 157 -15.46 -42.11 26.45
CA ALA A 157 -15.86 -43.29 25.65
C ALA A 157 -15.48 -43.24 24.16
N ALA A 158 -14.48 -42.46 23.75
CA ALA A 158 -14.06 -42.40 22.33
C ALA A 158 -12.54 -42.50 22.10
N ALA A 159 -11.82 -43.14 23.03
CA ALA A 159 -10.40 -43.47 22.87
C ALA A 159 -10.19 -44.98 22.70
N ALA A 160 -10.76 -45.55 21.64
CA ALA A 160 -10.38 -46.87 21.16
C ALA A 160 -10.57 -46.96 19.65
N ALA A 161 -9.55 -47.48 18.96
CA ALA A 161 -9.52 -47.90 17.57
C ALA A 161 -9.10 -46.83 16.52
N LYS A 162 -7.79 -46.75 16.23
CA LYS A 162 -7.15 -47.40 15.05
C LYS A 162 -5.79 -46.77 14.72
N GLN A 163 -4.73 -47.56 14.86
CA GLN A 163 -3.54 -47.51 13.98
C GLN A 163 -3.87 -48.22 12.63
N PRO A 164 -3.13 -47.99 11.52
CA PRO A 164 -1.78 -48.56 11.25
C PRO A 164 -0.77 -47.49 10.75
N ALA A 165 0.53 -47.56 11.07
CA ALA A 165 1.63 -48.38 10.53
C ALA A 165 2.16 -47.96 9.14
N ASP A 166 3.50 -47.97 9.04
CA ASP A 166 4.40 -47.70 7.90
C ASP A 166 4.72 -46.22 7.60
N GLY A 167 5.97 -45.77 7.47
CA GLY A 167 7.26 -46.43 7.50
C GLY A 167 8.37 -45.43 7.14
N VAL A 168 9.49 -45.51 7.86
CA VAL A 168 10.89 -45.35 7.43
C VAL A 168 11.26 -44.12 6.57
N ASN A 169 11.87 -43.11 7.18
CA ASN A 169 13.23 -42.69 6.82
C ASN A 169 13.79 -41.68 7.83
N ASP A 170 14.63 -42.22 8.71
CA ASP A 170 15.63 -41.52 9.50
C ASP A 170 16.62 -40.81 8.57
N THR A 171 16.85 -39.51 8.81
CA THR A 171 18.18 -38.95 8.60
C THR A 171 18.45 -37.90 9.66
N HIS A 172 19.38 -38.27 10.54
CA HIS A 172 19.89 -37.52 11.66
C HIS A 172 20.51 -36.18 11.22
N HIS A 173 20.05 -35.07 11.80
CA HIS A 173 20.89 -33.91 12.08
C HIS A 173 20.45 -33.27 13.38
N ALA A 174 20.77 -33.95 14.49
CA ALA A 174 20.89 -33.33 15.79
C ALA A 174 22.19 -32.51 15.79
N SER A 175 22.09 -31.19 15.89
CA SER A 175 23.24 -30.32 16.14
C SER A 175 22.86 -29.22 17.13
N MET A 176 23.15 -29.54 18.38
CA MET A 176 23.76 -28.65 19.38
C MET A 176 22.96 -27.43 19.84
N CYS A 177 22.11 -27.67 20.85
CA CYS A 177 21.68 -26.65 21.79
C CYS A 177 22.80 -26.49 22.86
N MET A 178 23.64 -25.47 22.70
CA MET A 178 24.65 -25.13 23.71
C MET A 178 23.97 -24.38 24.87
N SER A 179 23.62 -25.12 25.92
CA SER A 179 23.25 -24.54 27.21
C SER A 179 24.52 -24.13 27.98
N ASN A 180 24.80 -22.83 28.07
CA ASN A 180 25.79 -22.31 29.00
C ASN A 180 25.19 -22.27 30.41
N HIS A 181 25.41 -23.34 31.17
CA HIS A 181 24.94 -23.44 32.55
C HIS A 181 25.96 -24.14 33.46
N HIS A 182 27.18 -23.60 33.58
CA HIS A 182 28.11 -23.96 34.65
C HIS A 182 28.70 -22.71 35.30
N GLY A 183 28.38 -22.52 36.58
CA GLY A 183 28.86 -21.42 37.42
C GLY A 183 28.39 -21.59 38.87
N ARG A 184 28.66 -22.76 39.44
CA ARG A 184 28.52 -23.04 40.88
C ARG A 184 29.49 -22.15 41.68
N THR A 185 28.97 -21.63 42.79
CA THR A 185 29.52 -21.54 44.17
C THR A 185 29.58 -20.14 44.76
N SER A 186 28.65 -19.84 45.67
CA SER A 186 28.90 -19.38 47.06
C SER A 186 27.55 -19.11 47.71
N ARG A 187 27.08 -19.97 48.61
CA ARG A 187 27.25 -19.89 50.08
C ARG A 187 26.54 -18.68 50.71
N SER A 188 25.45 -19.02 51.40
CA SER A 188 25.02 -18.45 52.69
C SER A 188 24.25 -17.13 52.69
N SER A 189 22.92 -17.21 52.83
CA SER A 189 22.24 -16.83 54.08
C SER A 189 20.74 -17.12 53.98
N SER A 190 20.28 -17.89 54.95
CA SER A 190 18.90 -18.33 55.19
C SER A 190 17.89 -17.20 55.34
N THR A 191 16.87 -17.18 54.49
CA THR A 191 15.49 -16.87 54.90
C THR A 191 14.53 -17.80 54.14
N PRO A 192 13.72 -18.63 54.84
CA PRO A 192 12.79 -19.53 54.19
C PRO A 192 11.49 -18.77 53.90
N TRP A 193 11.42 -18.08 52.76
CA TRP A 193 10.13 -17.66 52.23
C TRP A 193 9.44 -18.91 51.67
N ARG A 194 8.45 -19.40 52.42
CA ARG A 194 7.51 -20.42 51.95
C ARG A 194 6.77 -19.88 50.72
N HIS A 195 7.29 -20.18 49.54
CA HIS A 195 6.49 -20.21 48.33
C HIS A 195 6.18 -21.67 47.99
N GLY A 196 5.01 -22.11 48.43
CA GLY A 196 4.37 -23.29 47.86
C GLY A 196 3.96 -22.98 46.43
N PHE A 197 4.85 -23.23 45.49
CA PHE A 197 4.49 -23.48 44.10
C PHE A 197 4.86 -24.92 43.80
N SER A 198 3.82 -25.75 43.84
CA SER A 198 3.80 -27.10 43.30
C SER A 198 4.38 -27.09 41.88
N LEU A 199 5.56 -27.69 41.73
CA LEU A 199 6.15 -28.05 40.44
C LEU A 199 5.38 -29.25 39.86
N SER A 200 4.16 -29.02 39.39
CA SER A 200 3.54 -29.93 38.44
C SER A 200 4.20 -29.69 37.08
N ARG A 201 5.09 -30.60 36.70
CA ARG A 201 6.01 -30.50 35.56
C ARG A 201 5.41 -30.92 34.21
N HIS A 202 4.09 -31.08 34.09
CA HIS A 202 3.49 -31.65 32.89
C HIS A 202 2.19 -30.94 32.49
N SER A 203 2.32 -29.73 31.96
CA SER A 203 1.34 -29.19 30.99
C SER A 203 1.94 -27.99 30.28
N PHE A 204 2.62 -28.25 29.15
CA PHE A 204 2.87 -27.23 28.14
C PHE A 204 1.52 -26.81 27.55
N SER A 205 0.86 -25.84 28.18
CA SER A 205 -0.27 -25.16 27.60
C SER A 205 0.25 -24.13 26.59
N PRO A 206 0.00 -24.29 25.28
CA PRO A 206 0.34 -23.28 24.27
C PRO A 206 -0.54 -22.01 24.40
N PHE A 207 -1.47 -21.99 25.35
CA PHE A 207 -2.33 -20.85 25.68
C PHE A 207 -1.92 -20.12 26.96
N ALA A 208 -0.73 -20.41 27.51
CA ALA A 208 -0.10 -19.52 28.48
C ALA A 208 0.23 -18.20 27.76
N ARG A 209 -0.76 -17.32 27.67
CA ARG A 209 -0.63 -15.94 27.18
C ARG A 209 0.56 -15.37 27.93
N SER A 210 1.62 -15.10 27.18
CA SER A 210 2.82 -14.45 27.68
C SER A 210 2.39 -13.20 28.44
N THR A 211 2.40 -13.27 29.77
CA THR A 211 2.29 -12.11 30.65
C THR A 211 3.57 -11.27 30.60
N ALA A 212 4.35 -11.38 29.52
CA ALA A 212 5.36 -10.41 29.12
C ALA A 212 4.73 -9.09 28.63
N HIS A 213 3.39 -8.98 28.63
CA HIS A 213 2.73 -7.68 28.74
C HIS A 213 3.08 -7.05 30.10
N ARG A 214 4.23 -6.38 30.11
CA ARG A 214 4.45 -5.04 30.67
C ARG A 214 3.71 -4.77 31.98
N PRO A 215 4.32 -4.99 33.17
CA PRO A 215 3.97 -4.21 34.35
C PRO A 215 4.48 -2.77 34.14
N GLU A 216 3.98 -2.08 33.14
CA GLU A 216 4.51 -0.78 32.70
C GLU A 216 4.00 0.41 33.51
N SER A 217 3.15 0.15 34.50
CA SER A 217 2.48 1.22 35.22
C SER A 217 2.66 1.11 36.73
N ARG A 218 3.48 0.18 37.22
CA ARG A 218 4.00 0.32 38.59
C ARG A 218 5.12 1.34 38.51
N SER A 219 4.71 2.61 38.59
CA SER A 219 5.57 3.78 38.67
C SER A 219 6.76 3.45 39.57
N THR A 220 7.96 3.66 39.04
CA THR A 220 9.20 3.24 39.68
C THR A 220 9.45 3.91 41.03
N SER A 221 8.70 4.95 41.36
CA SER A 221 8.93 5.77 42.54
C SER A 221 7.91 5.59 43.66
N VAL A 222 7.19 4.46 43.77
CA VAL A 222 6.30 4.24 44.94
C VAL A 222 7.06 4.42 46.26
N GLY A 223 8.32 3.98 46.32
CA GLY A 223 9.18 4.20 47.49
C GLY A 223 9.50 5.67 47.76
N ALA A 224 9.88 6.43 46.73
CA ALA A 224 10.17 7.86 46.88
C ALA A 224 8.91 8.66 47.22
N MET A 225 7.79 8.34 46.58
CA MET A 225 6.48 8.92 46.87
C MET A 225 6.09 8.68 48.33
N MET A 226 6.28 7.48 48.88
CA MET A 226 6.00 7.19 50.30
C MET A 226 6.87 8.04 51.25
N ILE A 227 8.15 8.26 50.91
CA ILE A 227 9.06 9.09 51.69
C ILE A 227 8.61 10.56 51.67
N TYR A 228 8.31 11.10 50.49
CA TYR A 228 7.81 12.48 50.36
C TYR A 228 6.45 12.67 51.01
N SER A 229 5.50 11.76 50.81
CA SER A 229 4.18 11.81 51.45
C SER A 229 4.28 11.80 52.97
N ARG A 230 5.20 11.00 53.54
CA ARG A 230 5.45 11.00 54.98
C ARG A 230 5.99 12.34 55.46
N ALA A 231 7.03 12.87 54.82
CA ALA A 231 7.63 14.16 55.18
C ALA A 231 6.60 15.31 55.10
N LEU A 232 5.77 15.32 54.05
CA LEU A 232 4.68 16.28 53.86
C LEU A 232 3.60 16.16 54.95
N SER A 233 3.19 14.94 55.30
CA SER A 233 2.18 14.71 56.35
C SER A 233 2.65 15.11 57.75
N GLU A 234 3.96 15.03 58.01
CA GLU A 234 4.59 15.45 59.26
C GLU A 234 4.96 16.95 59.25
N HIS A 235 4.68 17.68 58.15
CA HIS A 235 5.04 19.09 57.93
C HIS A 235 6.52 19.39 58.21
N ARG A 236 7.42 18.46 57.87
CA ARG A 236 8.86 18.61 58.05
C ARG A 236 9.63 18.38 56.75
N PRO A 237 10.83 18.94 56.59
CA PRO A 237 11.71 18.54 55.51
C PRO A 237 12.12 17.05 55.63
N PRO A 238 12.41 16.36 54.51
CA PRO A 238 12.99 15.03 54.54
C PRO A 238 14.28 15.01 55.37
N THR A 239 14.41 14.01 56.23
CA THR A 239 15.62 13.79 57.02
C THR A 239 16.80 13.41 56.13
N GLU A 240 18.03 13.63 56.60
CA GLU A 240 19.24 13.26 55.88
C GLU A 240 19.26 11.77 55.48
N ARG A 241 18.77 10.89 56.35
CA ARG A 241 18.63 9.46 56.06
C ARG A 241 17.60 9.19 54.95
N GLU A 242 16.50 9.93 54.92
CA GLU A 242 15.49 9.85 53.84
C GLU A 242 16.05 10.37 52.51
N LEU A 243 16.88 11.41 52.53
CA LEU A 243 17.58 11.91 51.34
C LEU A 243 18.52 10.85 50.74
N VAL A 244 19.31 10.16 51.57
CA VAL A 244 20.17 9.06 51.10
C VAL A 244 19.35 7.89 50.53
N MET A 245 18.15 7.63 51.10
CA MET A 245 17.25 6.62 50.53
C MET A 245 16.68 7.04 49.19
N LEU A 246 16.29 8.31 49.04
CA LEU A 246 15.80 8.88 47.79
C LEU A 246 16.88 8.82 46.69
N GLU A 247 18.12 9.21 47.00
CA GLU A 247 19.23 9.14 46.05
C GLU A 247 19.47 7.70 45.56
N ARG A 248 19.42 6.69 46.45
CA ARG A 248 19.53 5.27 46.06
C ARG A 248 18.34 4.78 45.22
N ILE A 249 17.16 5.34 45.44
CA ILE A 249 15.98 5.03 44.61
C ILE A 249 16.20 5.61 43.22
N ASP A 250 16.54 6.90 43.12
CA ASP A 250 16.81 7.58 41.86
C ASP A 250 17.92 6.89 41.06
N GLU A 251 19.01 6.48 41.71
CA GLU A 251 20.12 5.76 41.05
C GLU A 251 19.66 4.40 40.49
N ARG A 252 18.79 3.68 41.21
CA ARG A 252 18.21 2.41 40.73
C ARG A 252 17.25 2.65 39.57
N GLU A 253 16.45 3.71 39.64
CA GLU A 253 15.55 4.12 38.57
C GLU A 253 16.33 4.48 37.32
N GLN A 254 17.40 5.26 37.45
CA GLN A 254 18.30 5.62 36.38
C GLN A 254 18.91 4.37 35.72
N ARG A 255 19.46 3.43 36.50
CA ARG A 255 19.99 2.17 35.94
C ARG A 255 18.94 1.35 35.21
N THR A 256 17.70 1.37 35.70
CA THR A 256 16.58 0.67 35.05
C THR A 256 16.17 1.38 33.75
N ALA A 257 16.13 2.71 33.76
CA ALA A 257 15.83 3.51 32.58
C ALA A 257 16.91 3.35 31.49
N GLU A 258 18.19 3.38 31.87
CA GLU A 258 19.31 3.13 30.97
C GLU A 258 19.26 1.72 30.38
N ALA A 259 18.96 0.70 31.19
CA ALA A 259 18.78 -0.67 30.70
C ALA A 259 17.63 -0.77 29.69
N ARG A 260 16.51 -0.07 29.92
CA ARG A 260 15.39 -0.01 28.98
C ARG A 260 15.77 0.68 27.68
N GLN A 261 16.47 1.82 27.76
CA GLN A 261 16.94 2.53 26.56
C GLN A 261 17.89 1.66 25.73
N ARG A 262 18.77 0.87 26.36
CA ARG A 262 19.62 -0.08 25.62
C ARG A 262 18.80 -1.14 24.89
N VAL A 263 17.81 -1.73 25.55
CA VAL A 263 16.92 -2.73 24.92
C VAL A 263 16.14 -2.12 23.76
N GLU A 264 15.61 -0.91 23.94
CA GLU A 264 14.85 -0.20 22.90
C GLU A 264 15.73 0.13 21.67
N LEU A 265 16.96 0.58 21.88
CA LEU A 265 17.91 0.82 20.79
C LEU A 265 18.31 -0.47 20.06
N GLU A 266 18.51 -1.57 20.79
CA GLU A 266 18.77 -2.89 20.19
C GLU A 266 17.57 -3.40 19.38
N GLU A 267 16.34 -3.16 19.85
CA GLU A 267 15.11 -3.51 19.14
C GLU A 267 14.97 -2.69 17.85
N GLN A 268 15.16 -1.37 17.92
CA GLN A 268 15.19 -0.50 16.74
C GLN A 268 16.25 -0.93 15.72
N HIS A 269 17.44 -1.32 16.19
CA HIS A 269 18.49 -1.84 15.31
C HIS A 269 18.06 -3.12 14.60
N ARG A 270 17.42 -4.06 15.31
CA ARG A 270 16.88 -5.31 14.71
C ARG A 270 15.78 -5.03 13.70
N GLU A 271 14.88 -4.11 13.99
CA GLU A 271 13.82 -3.70 13.05
C GLU A 271 14.41 -3.09 11.78
N HIS A 272 15.40 -2.19 11.93
CA HIS A 272 16.09 -1.59 10.81
C HIS A 272 16.82 -2.62 9.94
N GLU A 273 17.49 -3.61 10.54
CA GLU A 273 18.10 -4.72 9.81
C GLU A 273 17.08 -5.55 9.02
N LEU A 274 15.92 -5.85 9.60
CA LEU A 274 14.84 -6.57 8.91
C LEU A 274 14.32 -5.79 7.70
N ILE A 275 14.12 -4.47 7.85
CA ILE A 275 13.71 -3.59 6.75
C ILE A 275 14.76 -3.61 5.64
N LEU A 276 16.05 -3.49 5.97
CA LEU A 276 17.12 -3.56 4.97
C LEU A 276 17.16 -4.91 4.24
N GLN A 277 16.93 -6.02 4.96
CA GLN A 277 16.85 -7.34 4.33
C GLN A 277 15.67 -7.45 3.35
N GLN A 278 14.50 -6.90 3.71
CA GLN A 278 13.34 -6.87 2.82
C GLN A 278 13.60 -6.02 1.57
N LEU A 279 14.18 -4.82 1.74
CA LEU A 279 14.56 -3.96 0.63
C LEU A 279 15.59 -4.63 -0.29
N LYS A 280 16.57 -5.35 0.27
CA LYS A 280 17.54 -6.12 -0.52
C LYS A 280 16.86 -7.21 -1.34
N LYS A 281 15.92 -7.97 -0.76
CA LYS A 281 15.14 -8.99 -1.47
C LYS A 281 14.32 -8.37 -2.60
N LEU A 282 13.62 -7.26 -2.36
CA LEU A 282 12.84 -6.55 -3.37
C LEU A 282 13.72 -6.01 -4.51
N LYS A 283 14.91 -5.48 -4.19
CA LYS A 283 15.87 -5.04 -5.21
C LYS A 283 16.33 -6.20 -6.08
N GLN A 284 16.59 -7.37 -5.50
CA GLN A 284 16.96 -8.57 -6.25
C GLN A 284 15.82 -9.06 -7.14
N THR A 285 14.59 -9.10 -6.65
CA THR A 285 13.44 -9.51 -7.48
C THR A 285 13.21 -8.55 -8.64
N MET A 286 13.31 -7.23 -8.41
CA MET A 286 13.22 -6.22 -9.45
C MET A 286 14.32 -6.38 -10.51
N ASN A 287 15.57 -6.56 -10.08
CA ASN A 287 16.69 -6.78 -11.00
C ASN A 287 16.46 -8.02 -11.88
N ASN A 288 15.95 -9.12 -11.31
CA ASN A 288 15.62 -10.33 -12.06
C ASN A 288 14.52 -10.09 -13.11
N ILE A 289 13.53 -9.24 -12.80
CA ILE A 289 12.47 -8.87 -13.75
C ILE A 289 13.06 -8.02 -14.88
N VAL A 290 13.85 -7.00 -14.55
CA VAL A 290 14.51 -6.12 -15.53
C VAL A 290 15.44 -6.92 -16.45
N GLU A 291 16.21 -7.86 -15.90
CA GLU A 291 17.10 -8.70 -16.70
C GLU A 291 16.34 -9.62 -17.66
N LYS A 292 15.23 -10.22 -17.21
CA LYS A 292 14.35 -11.03 -18.07
C LYS A 292 13.75 -10.19 -19.19
N GLU A 293 13.34 -8.97 -18.90
CA GLU A 293 12.76 -8.06 -19.89
C GLU A 293 13.80 -7.59 -20.90
N ASN A 294 15.01 -7.24 -20.44
CA ASN A 294 16.14 -6.91 -21.31
C ASN A 294 16.49 -8.07 -22.25
N LYS A 295 16.48 -9.32 -21.76
CA LYS A 295 16.68 -10.51 -22.58
C LYS A 295 15.58 -10.68 -23.64
N ARG A 296 14.31 -10.48 -23.28
CA ARG A 296 13.19 -10.51 -24.23
C ARG A 296 13.33 -9.42 -25.29
N ASN A 297 13.64 -8.19 -24.90
CA ASN A 297 13.84 -7.06 -25.79
C ASN A 297 15.02 -7.28 -26.74
N ALA A 298 16.13 -7.82 -26.24
CA ALA A 298 17.27 -8.19 -27.08
C ALA A 298 16.89 -9.22 -28.16
N LEU A 299 16.09 -10.23 -27.81
CA LEU A 299 15.59 -11.23 -28.76
C LEU A 299 14.65 -10.62 -29.82
N ILE A 300 13.76 -9.72 -29.41
CA ILE A 300 12.87 -9.00 -30.33
C ILE A 300 13.69 -8.15 -31.30
N ASN A 301 14.67 -7.40 -30.79
CA ASN A 301 15.55 -6.57 -31.61
C ASN A 301 16.39 -7.42 -32.58
N ALA A 302 16.93 -8.55 -32.12
CA ALA A 302 17.67 -9.46 -32.99
C ALA A 302 16.80 -10.01 -34.15
N ARG A 303 15.54 -10.36 -33.86
CA ARG A 303 14.57 -10.77 -34.90
C ARG A 303 14.27 -9.65 -35.88
N ARG A 304 14.11 -8.42 -35.39
CA ARG A 304 13.89 -7.23 -36.22
C ARG A 304 15.07 -6.99 -37.17
N ILE A 305 16.29 -6.95 -36.65
CA ILE A 305 17.52 -6.78 -37.43
C ILE A 305 17.64 -7.87 -38.50
N LYS A 306 17.41 -9.14 -38.13
CA LYS A 306 17.43 -10.26 -39.08
C LYS A 306 16.42 -10.11 -40.21
N ARG A 307 15.22 -9.59 -39.91
CA ARG A 307 14.18 -9.33 -40.90
C ARG A 307 14.56 -8.18 -41.84
N GLU A 308 15.12 -7.11 -41.29
CA GLU A 308 15.63 -5.96 -42.06
C GLU A 308 16.77 -6.40 -42.98
N GLU A 309 17.69 -7.23 -42.50
CA GLU A 309 18.76 -7.83 -43.30
C GLU A 309 18.23 -8.69 -44.45
N GLN A 310 17.22 -9.53 -44.20
CA GLN A 310 16.57 -10.33 -45.25
C GLN A 310 15.93 -9.46 -46.33
N MET A 311 15.28 -8.37 -45.94
CA MET A 311 14.69 -7.40 -46.87
C MET A 311 15.78 -6.69 -47.69
N LEU A 312 16.90 -6.31 -47.08
CA LEU A 312 18.04 -5.71 -47.77
C LEU A 312 18.66 -6.69 -48.78
N ARG A 313 18.90 -7.94 -48.40
CA ARG A 313 19.39 -8.99 -49.32
C ARG A 313 18.42 -9.24 -50.48
N ALA A 314 17.11 -9.18 -50.24
CA ALA A 314 16.12 -9.31 -51.31
C ALA A 314 16.21 -8.14 -52.31
N ARG A 315 16.32 -6.90 -51.82
CA ARG A 315 16.50 -5.71 -52.67
C ARG A 315 17.82 -5.75 -53.46
N GLU A 316 18.90 -6.22 -52.83
CA GLU A 316 20.21 -6.35 -53.48
C GLU A 316 20.18 -7.41 -54.60
N ARG A 317 19.51 -8.55 -54.38
CA ARG A 317 19.27 -9.55 -55.43
C ARG A 317 18.49 -8.97 -56.60
N GLN A 318 17.40 -8.25 -56.32
CA GLN A 318 16.62 -7.59 -57.36
C GLN A 318 17.45 -6.59 -58.16
N ARG A 319 18.29 -5.79 -57.49
CA ARG A 319 19.21 -4.86 -58.15
C ARG A 319 20.20 -5.59 -59.07
N ARG A 320 20.81 -6.69 -58.62
CA ARG A 320 21.70 -7.51 -59.45
C ARG A 320 20.99 -8.11 -60.67
N GLU A 321 19.76 -8.58 -60.50
CA GLU A 321 18.95 -9.10 -61.59
C GLU A 321 18.60 -8.01 -62.61
N ASP A 322 18.26 -6.81 -62.15
CA ASP A 322 17.97 -5.67 -63.02
C ASP A 322 19.21 -5.18 -63.78
N GLU A 323 20.37 -5.13 -63.12
CA GLU A 323 21.66 -4.84 -63.76
C GLU A 323 22.02 -5.91 -64.80
N ALA A 324 21.84 -7.19 -64.49
CA ALA A 324 22.03 -8.29 -65.44
C ALA A 324 21.07 -8.21 -66.64
N ARG A 325 19.81 -7.84 -66.42
CA ARG A 325 18.82 -7.61 -67.49
C ARG A 325 19.21 -6.43 -68.38
N ARG A 326 19.73 -5.34 -67.80
CA ARG A 326 20.25 -4.20 -68.57
C ARG A 326 21.44 -4.61 -69.44
N PHE A 327 22.41 -5.30 -68.85
CA PHE A 327 23.57 -5.82 -69.58
C PHE A 327 23.17 -6.79 -70.73
N GLN A 328 22.18 -7.66 -70.51
CA GLN A 328 21.65 -8.52 -71.58
C GLN A 328 20.96 -7.72 -72.70
N ARG A 329 20.27 -6.62 -72.37
CA ARG A 329 19.67 -5.74 -73.39
C ARG A 329 20.73 -5.03 -74.21
N GLU A 330 21.79 -4.55 -73.57
CA GLU A 330 22.92 -3.89 -74.24
C GLU A 330 23.64 -4.84 -75.19
N THR A 331 23.95 -6.07 -74.74
CA THR A 331 24.60 -7.09 -75.57
C THR A 331 23.72 -7.56 -76.74
N ARG A 332 22.40 -7.64 -76.58
CA ARG A 332 21.47 -7.96 -77.69
C ARG A 332 21.26 -6.78 -78.65
N GLY A 333 21.12 -5.56 -78.14
CA GLY A 333 20.90 -4.36 -78.95
C GLY A 333 22.08 -4.02 -79.87
N SER A 334 23.29 -4.40 -79.49
CA SER A 334 24.49 -4.22 -80.32
C SER A 334 24.52 -5.10 -81.59
N ARG A 335 23.71 -6.17 -81.66
CA ARG A 335 23.63 -7.05 -82.85
C ARG A 335 22.52 -6.68 -83.83
N THR A 336 21.61 -5.76 -83.48
CA THR A 336 20.45 -5.41 -84.33
C THR A 336 20.56 -4.06 -85.04
N SER A 337 21.71 -3.36 -84.97
CA SER A 337 21.87 -2.03 -85.60
C SER A 337 22.36 -2.05 -87.06
N THR A 338 22.32 -3.20 -87.75
CA THR A 338 22.71 -3.32 -89.18
C THR A 338 21.66 -4.01 -90.04
N LEU A 339 20.38 -3.69 -89.85
CA LEU A 339 19.36 -3.99 -90.87
C LEU A 339 18.62 -2.71 -91.27
N PRO A 340 18.61 -2.36 -92.57
CA PRO A 340 18.01 -1.13 -93.05
C PRO A 340 16.49 -1.17 -92.90
N ALA A 341 15.95 0.00 -92.57
CA ALA A 341 14.54 0.29 -92.43
C ALA A 341 13.76 -0.18 -93.67
N ASN A 342 12.82 -1.10 -93.47
CA ASN A 342 11.72 -1.31 -94.41
C ASN A 342 10.44 -0.80 -93.74
N ASP A 343 10.03 0.35 -94.24
CA ASP A 343 8.85 1.10 -93.89
C ASP A 343 7.63 0.37 -94.45
N VAL A 344 6.87 -0.31 -93.59
CA VAL A 344 5.55 -0.84 -93.94
C VAL A 344 4.56 -0.48 -92.85
N SER A 345 3.87 0.62 -93.11
CA SER A 345 2.56 0.97 -92.62
C SER A 345 1.69 -0.25 -92.31
N ARG A 346 1.31 -0.44 -91.05
CA ARG A 346 0.12 -1.24 -90.71
C ARG A 346 -0.67 -0.62 -89.57
N THR A 347 -1.56 0.25 -90.03
CA THR A 347 -2.93 0.49 -89.60
C THR A 347 -3.57 -0.55 -88.67
N SER A 348 -4.53 -0.02 -87.90
CA SER A 348 -5.74 -0.69 -87.39
C SER A 348 -5.53 -1.57 -86.15
N LEU A 349 -6.43 -1.70 -85.17
CA LEU A 349 -7.70 -1.10 -84.78
C LEU A 349 -8.09 -1.87 -83.50
N LEU A 350 -9.04 -1.34 -82.72
CA LEU A 350 -9.81 -2.01 -81.66
C LEU A 350 -9.05 -2.18 -80.33
N GLY A 351 -9.48 -1.57 -79.21
CA GLY A 351 -10.86 -1.47 -78.75
C GLY A 351 -11.16 -2.68 -77.86
N GLY A 352 -10.82 -2.58 -76.57
CA GLY A 352 -11.11 -3.61 -75.58
C GLY A 352 -11.59 -2.99 -74.26
N PRO A 353 -12.79 -3.33 -73.75
CA PRO A 353 -13.37 -2.67 -72.59
C PRO A 353 -12.67 -3.13 -71.30
N ARG A 354 -12.19 -2.16 -70.52
CA ARG A 354 -11.73 -2.34 -69.14
C ARG A 354 -12.90 -2.77 -68.25
N LYS A 355 -13.12 -4.08 -68.10
CA LYS A 355 -13.98 -4.64 -67.05
C LYS A 355 -13.38 -4.30 -65.69
N GLY A 356 -14.13 -3.55 -64.90
CA GLY A 356 -13.81 -3.23 -63.51
C GLY A 356 -13.69 -4.50 -62.66
N ARG A 357 -12.55 -4.65 -61.99
CA ARG A 357 -12.41 -5.50 -60.81
C ARG A 357 -12.36 -4.57 -59.60
N ARG A 358 -13.54 -4.28 -59.04
CA ARG A 358 -13.67 -3.85 -57.65
C ARG A 358 -13.31 -5.06 -56.77
N SER A 359 -12.05 -5.17 -56.37
CA SER A 359 -11.68 -6.03 -55.25
C SER A 359 -12.06 -5.29 -53.97
N SER A 360 -13.18 -5.69 -53.36
CA SER A 360 -13.51 -5.40 -51.98
C SER A 360 -12.44 -6.05 -51.09
N SER A 361 -11.36 -5.34 -50.80
CA SER A 361 -10.46 -5.72 -49.71
C SER A 361 -11.20 -5.41 -48.41
N THR A 362 -11.82 -6.44 -47.85
CA THR A 362 -12.23 -6.46 -46.45
C THR A 362 -10.96 -6.33 -45.61
N PHE A 363 -10.65 -5.10 -45.20
CA PHE A 363 -9.65 -4.81 -44.18
C PHE A 363 -10.16 -5.45 -42.88
N LYS A 364 -9.73 -6.69 -42.63
CA LYS A 364 -9.82 -7.29 -41.29
C LYS A 364 -8.88 -6.47 -40.41
N ALA A 365 -9.45 -5.58 -39.62
CA ALA A 365 -8.75 -4.89 -38.55
C ALA A 365 -8.16 -5.95 -37.63
N SER A 366 -6.84 -6.12 -37.68
CA SER A 366 -6.11 -6.88 -36.68
C SER A 366 -6.31 -6.17 -35.34
N PRO A 367 -6.77 -6.87 -34.28
CA PRO A 367 -6.86 -6.27 -32.97
C PRO A 367 -5.43 -6.02 -32.49
N TRP A 368 -5.07 -4.75 -32.40
CA TRP A 368 -3.85 -4.36 -31.71
C TRP A 368 -4.02 -4.79 -30.25
N LEU A 369 -3.23 -5.79 -29.87
CA LEU A 369 -2.98 -6.15 -28.49
C LEU A 369 -2.42 -4.90 -27.81
N ILE A 370 -3.22 -4.33 -26.92
CA ILE A 370 -2.76 -3.43 -25.88
C ILE A 370 -2.12 -4.33 -24.83
N LEU A 371 -0.82 -4.16 -24.61
CA LEU A 371 -0.09 -4.65 -23.44
C LEU A 371 0.96 -3.63 -23.06
#